data_AF-A0A2S9FWW8-F1
#
_entry.id   AF-A0A2S9FWW8-F1
#
_cell.length_a   1.000
_cell.length_b   1.000
_cell.length_c   1.000
_cell.angle_alpha   90.00
_cell.angle_beta   90.00
_cell.angle_gamma   90.00
#
_symmetry.space_group_name_H-M   'P 1'
#
loop_
_entity.id
_entity.type
_entity.pdbx_description
1 polymer ?
#
loop_
_entity_poly.entity_id
_entity_poly.type
_entity_poly.pdbx_seq_one_letter_code
_entity_poly.pdbx_strand_id
1 'polypeptide(L)'
;FFTLTVKGEYSSYKDFPVVLYQIQTKYRDEARPRAGILRGREFIMKDSYSFDVVDDGLKTAYHLHREAYQRIFERLAVRYVIVSA
;
A
#
# COMPACT_ATOMS: atom_id res chain seq x y z
N PHE A 1 -3.06 1.55 -12.81
CA PHE A 1 -4.10 0.50 -12.98
C PHE A 1 -5.30 0.80 -12.08
N PHE A 2 -5.16 0.75 -10.75
CA PHE A 2 -6.30 0.97 -9.85
C PHE A 2 -6.99 2.34 -9.95
N THR A 3 -6.26 3.43 -10.20
CA THR A 3 -6.89 4.74 -10.41
C THR A 3 -7.85 4.74 -11.60
N LEU A 4 -7.48 4.08 -12.70
CA LEU A 4 -8.34 3.93 -13.87
C LEU A 4 -9.50 2.97 -13.60
N THR A 5 -9.27 1.87 -12.87
CA THR A 5 -10.32 0.94 -12.44
C THR A 5 -11.35 1.65 -11.58
N VAL A 6 -10.92 2.40 -10.55
CA VAL A 6 -11.84 3.14 -9.68
C VAL A 6 -12.62 4.17 -10.48
N LYS A 7 -11.95 4.91 -11.36
CA LYS A 7 -12.63 5.86 -12.26
C LYS A 7 -13.71 5.20 -13.14
N GLY A 8 -13.50 3.97 -13.61
CA GLY A 8 -14.41 3.27 -14.51
C GLY A 8 -15.58 2.58 -13.80
N GLU A 9 -15.31 1.96 -12.64
CA GLU A 9 -16.27 1.07 -11.96
C GLU A 9 -16.99 1.74 -10.78
N TYR A 10 -16.47 2.84 -10.24
CA TYR A 10 -16.99 3.52 -9.03
C TYR A 10 -17.45 4.91 -9.44
N SER A 11 -18.76 5.07 -9.60
CA SER A 11 -19.36 6.27 -10.21
C SER A 11 -20.19 7.11 -9.24
N SER A 12 -20.50 6.57 -8.06
CA SER A 12 -21.27 7.23 -7.01
C SER A 12 -20.39 7.52 -5.80
N TYR A 13 -20.67 8.63 -5.11
CA TYR A 13 -20.05 8.89 -3.80
C TYR A 13 -20.33 7.78 -2.78
N LYS A 14 -21.40 7.01 -2.98
CA LYS A 14 -21.77 5.86 -2.13
C LYS A 14 -20.83 4.67 -2.29
N ASP A 15 -20.04 4.63 -3.36
CA ASP A 15 -19.06 3.57 -3.60
C ASP A 15 -17.76 3.81 -2.81
N PHE A 16 -17.66 4.94 -2.10
CA PHE A 16 -16.52 5.34 -1.27
C PHE A 16 -16.91 5.32 0.22
N PRO A 17 -15.94 5.04 1.12
CA PRO A 17 -14.52 4.78 0.85
C PRO A 17 -14.26 3.39 0.26
N VAL A 18 -13.22 3.28 -0.56
CA VAL A 18 -12.73 1.98 -1.06
C VAL A 18 -11.22 1.85 -0.87
N VAL A 19 -10.78 0.65 -0.49
CA VAL A 19 -9.37 0.28 -0.40
C VAL A 19 -9.13 -0.93 -1.29
N LEU A 20 -8.29 -0.76 -2.32
CA LEU A 20 -7.88 -1.84 -3.21
C LEU A 20 -6.45 -2.23 -2.90
N TYR A 21 -6.13 -3.52 -2.99
CA TYR A 21 -4.76 -3.99 -2.86
C TYR A 21 -4.49 -5.20 -3.76
N GLN A 22 -3.21 -5.42 -4.04
CA GLN A 22 -2.74 -6.61 -4.75
C GLN A 22 -1.42 -7.07 -4.15
N ILE A 23 -1.12 -8.35 -4.34
CA ILE A 23 0.20 -8.93 -4.10
C ILE A 23 0.70 -9.40 -5.45
N GLN A 24 1.73 -8.74 -5.97
CA GLN A 24 2.21 -9.01 -7.32
C GLN A 24 3.73 -8.81 -7.40
N THR A 25 4.37 -9.56 -8.29
CA THR A 25 5.75 -9.29 -8.69
C THR A 25 5.85 -7.95 -9.38
N LYS A 26 6.85 -7.16 -8.99
CA LYS A 26 7.19 -5.86 -9.57
C LYS A 26 8.63 -5.90 -10.08
N TYR A 27 8.89 -5.07 -11.08
CA TYR A 27 10.23 -4.83 -11.59
C TYR A 27 10.62 -3.37 -11.35
N ARG A 28 11.85 -3.13 -10.88
CA ARG A 28 12.50 -1.83 -10.82
C ARG A 28 13.89 -1.98 -11.44
N ASP A 29 14.24 -1.07 -12.35
CA ASP A 29 15.54 -1.09 -12.99
C ASP A 29 16.63 -0.56 -12.04
N GLU A 30 17.01 -1.40 -11.07
CA GLU A 30 18.07 -1.09 -10.12
C GLU A 30 19.43 -1.20 -10.81
N ALA A 31 20.15 -0.08 -10.85
CA ALA A 31 21.45 0.04 -11.52
C ALA A 31 22.54 -0.82 -10.86
N ARG A 32 22.48 -1.01 -9.53
CA ARG A 32 23.44 -1.83 -8.78
C ARG A 32 22.73 -2.76 -7.79
N PRO A 33 22.17 -3.89 -8.26
CA PRO A 33 21.51 -4.86 -7.38
C PRO A 33 22.49 -5.44 -6.36
N ARG A 34 22.10 -5.50 -5.09
CA ARG A 34 22.95 -5.96 -3.99
C ARG A 34 22.12 -6.48 -2.81
N ALA A 35 22.76 -7.17 -1.88
CA ALA A 35 22.12 -7.64 -0.64
C ALA A 35 20.89 -8.55 -0.85
N GLY A 36 20.90 -9.35 -1.92
CA GLY A 36 19.85 -10.34 -2.21
C GLY A 36 18.46 -9.70 -2.30
N ILE A 37 17.53 -10.19 -1.48
CA ILE A 37 16.12 -9.76 -1.48
C ILE A 37 15.92 -8.30 -1.09
N LEU A 38 16.89 -7.67 -0.43
CA LEU A 38 16.75 -6.30 0.07
C LEU A 38 16.86 -5.26 -1.05
N ARG A 39 17.59 -5.55 -2.13
CA ARG A 39 17.79 -4.63 -3.26
C ARG A 39 18.05 -5.38 -4.56
N GLY A 40 17.00 -6.01 -5.08
CA GLY A 40 16.95 -6.65 -6.39
C GLY A 40 16.21 -5.83 -7.45
N ARG A 41 16.15 -6.35 -8.68
CA ARG A 41 15.34 -5.78 -9.76
C ARG A 41 13.91 -6.27 -9.75
N GLU A 42 13.71 -7.53 -9.38
CA GLU A 42 12.41 -8.18 -9.29
C GLU A 42 12.11 -8.52 -7.84
N PHE A 43 10.92 -8.18 -7.37
CA PHE A 43 10.50 -8.45 -6.00
C PHE A 43 8.98 -8.57 -5.91
N ILE A 44 8.49 -9.36 -4.95
CA ILE A 44 7.07 -9.44 -4.62
C ILE A 44 6.68 -8.24 -3.76
N MET A 45 5.58 -7.59 -4.09
CA MET A 45 5.09 -6.43 -3.34
C MET A 45 3.59 -6.53 -3.11
N LYS A 46 3.20 -6.24 -1.87
CA LYS A 46 1.83 -5.85 -1.54
C LYS A 46 1.73 -4.33 -1.66
N ASP A 47 1.02 -3.84 -2.67
CA ASP A 47 0.67 -2.43 -2.83
C ASP A 47 -0.83 -2.22 -2.63
N SER A 48 -1.20 -1.19 -1.85
CA SER A 48 -2.58 -0.88 -1.50
C SER A 48 -2.85 0.62 -1.66
N TYR A 49 -4.06 0.96 -2.09
CA TYR A 49 -4.49 2.30 -2.45
C TYR A 49 -5.89 2.54 -1.89
N SER A 50 -6.03 3.59 -1.11
CA SER A 50 -7.30 4.06 -0.56
C SER A 50 -7.84 5.23 -1.39
N PHE A 51 -9.15 5.23 -1.62
CA PHE A 51 -9.86 6.31 -2.30
C PHE A 51 -11.00 6.77 -1.40
N ASP A 52 -11.08 8.07 -1.22
CA ASP A 52 -12.10 8.72 -0.44
C ASP A 52 -12.49 10.04 -1.12
N VAL A 53 -13.70 10.51 -0.84
CA VAL A 53 -14.24 11.77 -1.37
C VAL A 53 -13.99 12.94 -0.41
N VAL A 54 -13.57 12.68 0.83
CA VAL A 54 -13.25 13.69 1.84
C VAL A 54 -11.89 13.44 2.50
N ASP A 55 -11.20 14.55 2.85
CA ASP A 55 -9.85 14.51 3.44
C ASP A 55 -9.79 13.76 4.78
N ASP A 56 -10.83 13.87 5.61
CA ASP A 56 -10.88 13.16 6.90
C ASP A 56 -10.99 11.64 6.72
N GLY A 57 -11.61 11.20 5.63
CA GLY A 57 -11.65 9.81 5.23
C GLY A 57 -10.28 9.30 4.79
N LEU A 58 -9.50 10.13 4.08
CA LEU A 58 -8.10 9.82 3.74
C LEU A 58 -7.23 9.66 5.00
N LYS A 59 -7.41 10.53 6.01
CA LYS A 59 -6.72 10.39 7.32
C LYS A 59 -7.10 9.07 8.00
N THR A 60 -8.38 8.74 8.01
CA THR A 60 -8.88 7.48 8.59
C THR A 60 -8.26 6.27 7.89
N ALA A 61 -8.25 6.26 6.55
CA ALA A 61 -7.64 5.19 5.77
C ALA A 61 -6.14 5.07 6.05
N TYR A 62 -5.42 6.20 6.18
CA TYR A 62 -4.01 6.21 6.56
C TYR A 62 -3.77 5.56 7.93
N HIS A 63 -4.57 5.89 8.93
CA HIS A 63 -4.47 5.28 10.27
C HIS A 63 -4.75 3.78 10.23
N LEU A 64 -5.77 3.33 9.49
CA LEU A 64 -6.06 1.90 9.31
C LEU A 64 -4.90 1.14 8.67
N HIS A 65 -4.25 1.71 7.64
CA HIS A 65 -3.06 1.13 7.03
C HIS A 65 -1.91 1.05 8.04
N ARG A 66 -1.66 2.14 8.78
CA ARG A 66 -0.62 2.19 9.81
C ARG A 66 -0.82 1.10 10.84
N GLU A 67 -2.03 0.92 11.38
CA GLU A 67 -2.33 -0.16 12.31
C GLU A 67 -2.16 -1.55 11.69
N ALA A 68 -2.57 -1.73 10.43
CA ALA A 68 -2.41 -3.00 9.74
C ALA A 68 -0.92 -3.40 9.64
N TYR A 69 -0.04 -2.45 9.32
CA TYR A 69 1.41 -2.69 9.30
C TYR A 69 1.98 -3.02 10.69
N GLN A 70 1.51 -2.32 11.74
CA GLN A 70 1.91 -2.63 13.12
C GLN A 70 1.55 -4.08 13.49
N ARG A 71 0.31 -4.51 13.22
CA ARG A 71 -0.15 -5.89 13.45
C ARG A 71 0.63 -6.92 12.64
N ILE A 72 0.97 -6.59 11.39
CA ILE A 72 1.79 -7.48 10.53
C ILE A 72 3.19 -7.64 11.13
N PHE A 73 3.85 -6.56 11.52
CA PHE A 73 5.20 -6.65 12.09
C PHE A 73 5.22 -7.31 13.47
N GLU A 74 4.19 -7.08 14.30
CA GLU A 74 4.00 -7.78 15.57
C GLU A 74 3.88 -9.30 15.35
N ARG A 75 3.04 -9.72 14.39
CA ARG A 75 2.88 -11.14 14.04
C ARG A 75 4.17 -11.77 13.51
N LEU A 76 5.02 -11.00 12.85
CA LEU A 76 6.33 -11.43 12.35
C LEU A 76 7.45 -11.31 13.40
N ALA A 77 7.14 -10.82 14.61
CA ALA A 77 8.11 -10.52 15.66
C ALA A 77 9.26 -9.59 15.20
N VAL A 78 8.98 -8.68 14.27
CA VAL A 78 9.95 -7.70 13.76
C VAL A 78 9.90 -6.44 14.62
N ARG A 79 11.05 -6.02 15.14
CA ARG A 79 11.20 -4.72 15.81
C ARG A 79 11.24 -3.61 14.76
N TYR A 80 10.42 -2.58 14.93
CA TYR A 80 10.34 -1.44 14.01
C TYR A 80 10.22 -0.13 14.79
N VAL A 81 10.53 0.98 14.11
CA VAL A 81 10.30 2.34 14.61
C VAL A 81 9.44 3.06 13.57
N ILE A 82 8.45 3.81 14.04
CA ILE A 82 7.62 4.64 13.16
C ILE A 82 8.33 5.98 13.00
N VAL A 83 8.61 6.35 11.76
CA VAL A 83 9.23 7.63 11.40
C VAL A 83 8.21 8.56 10.78
N SER A 84 8.41 9.88 10.92
CA SER A 84 7.64 10.87 10.16
C SER A 84 8.05 10.86 8.69
N ALA A 85 7.08 11.11 7.81
CA ALA A 85 7.33 11.42 6.40
C ALA A 85 7.54 12.92 6.22
#